data_AF-A0A849SMI3-F1
#
_entry.id   AF-A0A849SMI3-F1
#
_cell.length_a   1.000
_cell.length_b   1.000
_cell.length_c   1.000
_cell.angle_alpha   90.00
_cell.angle_beta   90.00
_cell.angle_gamma   90.00
#
_symmetry.space_group_name_H-M   'P 1'
#
loop_
_entity.id
_entity.type
_entity.pdbx_description
1 polymer ?
#
loop_
_entity_poly.entity_id
_entity_poly.type
_entity_poly.pdbx_seq_one_letter_code
_entity_poly.pdbx_strand_id
1 'polypeptide(L)'
;MHILHRSIVSGLMLGATLIMARPGASAPRSDFEYPLAIETSRLAPDSLSHDAMEFAADASVPPETPHPSHAFGIRADRWQHASLSFALAAGAGAFGAPPAAAFGISFGFGAAKECIDRGGSGFDPLDLAADLGGALLGALLVRALSD
;
A
#
# COMPACT_ATOMS: atom_id res chain seq x y z
N MET A 1 -1.62 -34.36 32.94
CA MET A 1 -0.54 -33.82 32.08
C MET A 1 -0.57 -34.58 30.75
N HIS A 2 -0.42 -33.89 29.59
CA HIS A 2 -0.45 -34.42 28.19
C HIS A 2 -1.71 -34.20 27.32
N ILE A 3 -2.25 -32.98 27.21
CA ILE A 3 -3.22 -32.68 26.11
C ILE A 3 -2.94 -31.37 25.34
N LEU A 4 -1.99 -30.51 25.75
CA LEU A 4 -1.95 -29.13 25.25
C LEU A 4 -0.92 -28.79 24.15
N HIS A 5 -0.39 -29.76 23.39
CA HIS A 5 0.71 -29.47 22.42
C HIS A 5 0.40 -29.75 20.94
N ARG A 6 -0.82 -30.15 20.57
CA ARG A 6 -1.15 -30.54 19.18
C ARG A 6 -1.87 -29.50 18.33
N SER A 7 -2.32 -28.37 18.89
CA SER A 7 -3.15 -27.41 18.14
C SER A 7 -2.37 -26.31 17.38
N ILE A 8 -1.06 -26.17 17.60
CA ILE A 8 -0.27 -25.09 16.98
C ILE A 8 0.25 -25.48 15.58
N VAL A 9 0.42 -26.78 15.30
CA VAL A 9 0.96 -27.24 14.00
C VAL A 9 -0.11 -27.25 12.90
N SER A 10 -1.40 -27.35 13.24
CA SER A 10 -2.49 -27.36 12.24
C SER A 10 -2.88 -25.97 11.72
N GLY A 11 -2.51 -24.89 12.42
CA GLY A 11 -2.83 -23.52 11.98
C GLY A 11 -1.96 -23.02 10.83
N LEU A 12 -0.76 -23.59 10.64
CA LEU A 12 0.20 -23.13 9.62
C LEU A 12 -0.05 -23.74 8.23
N MET A 13 -0.86 -24.80 8.12
CA MET A 13 -1.14 -25.50 6.86
C MET A 13 -2.46 -25.07 6.20
N LEU A 14 -3.31 -24.29 6.87
CA LEU A 14 -4.54 -23.75 6.27
C LEU A 14 -4.39 -22.37 5.62
N GLY A 15 -3.26 -21.67 5.84
CA GLY A 15 -3.01 -20.36 5.22
C GLY A 15 -2.43 -20.41 3.81
N ALA A 16 -1.98 -21.58 3.35
CA ALA A 16 -1.30 -21.74 2.06
C ALA A 16 -2.20 -22.30 0.93
N THR A 17 -3.48 -22.54 1.21
CA THR A 17 -4.36 -23.30 0.30
C THR A 17 -5.61 -22.52 -0.09
N LEU A 18 -5.47 -21.31 -0.65
CA LEU A 18 -6.53 -20.75 -1.52
C LEU A 18 -6.09 -19.53 -2.36
N ILE A 19 -4.99 -19.62 -3.12
CA ILE A 19 -4.81 -18.77 -4.31
C ILE A 19 -4.42 -19.68 -5.47
N MET A 20 -5.30 -20.64 -5.78
CA MET A 20 -5.31 -21.27 -7.10
C MET A 20 -6.09 -20.34 -8.02
N ALA A 21 -5.33 -19.75 -8.93
CA ALA A 21 -5.78 -18.89 -10.01
C ALA A 21 -7.04 -19.45 -10.69
N ARG A 22 -8.06 -18.59 -10.82
CA ARG A 22 -9.07 -18.71 -11.87
C ARG A 22 -8.61 -17.80 -13.02
N PRO A 23 -7.98 -18.33 -14.08
CA PRO A 23 -7.74 -17.55 -15.28
C PRO A 23 -9.07 -17.39 -16.01
N GLY A 24 -9.54 -16.15 -16.17
CA GLY A 24 -10.72 -15.86 -17.02
C GLY A 24 -11.85 -15.06 -16.39
N ALA A 25 -11.62 -14.31 -15.32
CA ALA A 25 -12.52 -13.22 -14.97
C ALA A 25 -12.12 -11.98 -15.79
N SER A 26 -12.79 -11.79 -16.92
CA SER A 26 -12.78 -10.54 -17.68
C SER A 26 -13.00 -9.38 -16.71
N ALA A 27 -12.09 -8.41 -16.72
CA ALA A 27 -12.20 -7.23 -15.87
C ALA A 27 -13.59 -6.62 -16.01
N PRO A 28 -14.31 -6.32 -14.90
CA PRO A 28 -15.52 -5.53 -14.98
C PRO A 28 -15.13 -4.18 -15.60
N ARG A 29 -15.74 -3.91 -16.76
CA ARG A 29 -15.70 -2.61 -17.42
C ARG A 29 -16.22 -1.60 -16.39
N SER A 30 -15.32 -0.77 -15.86
CA SER A 30 -15.65 0.27 -14.91
C SER A 30 -16.34 1.39 -15.68
N ASP A 31 -17.61 1.20 -15.98
CA ASP A 31 -18.53 2.27 -16.41
C ASP A 31 -18.93 3.11 -15.18
N PHE A 32 -17.97 3.39 -14.30
CA PHE A 32 -18.14 4.33 -13.20
C PHE A 32 -17.99 5.72 -13.81
N GLU A 33 -19.06 6.17 -14.44
CA GLU A 33 -19.30 7.59 -14.69
C GLU A 33 -19.10 8.31 -13.36
N TYR A 34 -18.09 9.18 -13.28
CA TYR A 34 -18.00 10.16 -12.22
C TYR A 34 -19.02 11.25 -12.54
N PRO A 35 -20.17 11.41 -11.83
CA PRO A 35 -20.96 12.61 -11.94
C PRO A 35 -20.34 13.63 -10.98
N LEU A 36 -19.13 14.07 -11.32
CA LEU A 36 -18.53 15.27 -10.74
C LEU A 36 -17.93 16.08 -11.89
N ALA A 37 -18.79 16.34 -12.87
CA ALA A 37 -18.71 17.57 -13.64
C ALA A 37 -18.89 18.72 -12.65
N ILE A 38 -17.78 19.16 -12.05
CA ILE A 38 -17.71 20.49 -11.47
C ILE A 38 -17.88 21.42 -12.67
N GLU A 39 -19.09 21.94 -12.81
CA GLU A 39 -19.51 22.97 -13.75
C GLU A 39 -18.70 24.25 -13.48
N THR A 40 -17.46 24.28 -13.96
CA THR A 40 -16.51 25.41 -13.88
C THR A 40 -16.38 26.12 -15.23
N SER A 41 -17.35 25.95 -16.12
CA SER A 41 -17.33 26.55 -17.46
C SER A 41 -18.65 27.23 -17.77
N ARG A 42 -18.82 28.45 -17.23
CA ARG A 42 -19.70 29.49 -17.82
C ARG A 42 -19.53 30.90 -17.20
N LEU A 43 -18.34 31.24 -16.71
CA LEU A 43 -17.97 32.65 -16.52
C LEU A 43 -17.03 33.05 -17.67
N ALA A 44 -17.54 33.90 -18.54
CA ALA A 44 -16.83 34.42 -19.71
C ALA A 44 -15.59 35.23 -19.27
N PRO A 45 -14.41 35.03 -19.91
CA PRO A 45 -13.15 35.66 -19.54
C PRO A 45 -12.96 37.07 -20.14
N ASP A 46 -14.00 37.90 -20.19
CA ASP A 46 -13.90 39.23 -20.84
C ASP A 46 -13.45 40.35 -19.89
N SER A 47 -12.99 40.02 -18.68
CA SER A 47 -12.45 40.99 -17.72
C SER A 47 -11.34 40.42 -16.84
N LEU A 48 -10.44 39.63 -17.42
CA LEU A 48 -9.15 39.34 -16.78
C LEU A 48 -8.31 40.63 -16.77
N SER A 49 -8.30 41.29 -15.62
CA SER A 49 -7.43 42.43 -15.34
C SER A 49 -5.97 42.06 -15.61
N HIS A 50 -5.18 43.04 -16.06
CA HIS A 50 -3.75 42.90 -16.32
C HIS A 50 -2.99 42.29 -15.11
N ASP A 51 -3.52 42.48 -13.90
CA ASP A 51 -2.99 41.95 -12.63
C ASP A 51 -3.11 40.41 -12.50
N ALA A 52 -4.11 39.78 -13.14
CA ALA A 52 -4.27 38.31 -13.10
C ALA A 52 -3.25 37.58 -14.00
N MET A 53 -2.77 38.25 -15.06
CA MET A 53 -1.69 37.73 -15.91
C MET A 53 -0.31 37.81 -15.23
N GLU A 54 -0.08 38.79 -14.36
CA GLU A 54 1.17 38.91 -13.60
C GLU A 54 1.31 37.77 -12.57
N PHE A 55 0.21 37.34 -11.94
CA PHE A 55 0.21 36.18 -11.03
C PHE A 55 0.44 34.84 -11.76
N ALA A 56 -0.02 34.71 -13.01
CA ALA A 56 0.23 33.51 -13.82
C ALA A 56 1.66 33.43 -14.35
N ALA A 57 2.38 34.56 -14.46
CA ALA A 57 3.78 34.58 -14.86
C ALA A 57 4.73 34.10 -13.75
N ASP A 58 4.35 34.27 -12.48
CA ASP A 58 5.11 33.79 -11.32
C ASP A 58 4.89 32.28 -11.03
N ALA A 59 3.90 31.66 -11.69
CA ALA A 59 3.68 30.21 -11.67
C ALA A 59 4.66 29.42 -12.56
N SER A 60 5.70 30.08 -13.09
CA SER A 60 6.82 29.48 -13.81
C SER A 60 7.89 28.90 -12.87
N VAL A 61 7.49 28.47 -11.66
CA VAL A 61 8.34 27.63 -10.82
C VAL A 61 8.56 26.32 -11.59
N PRO A 62 9.80 26.03 -12.04
CA PRO A 62 10.08 24.79 -12.74
C PRO A 62 9.66 23.64 -11.82
N PRO A 63 9.04 22.56 -12.36
CA PRO A 63 8.67 21.41 -11.54
C PRO A 63 9.91 20.99 -10.77
N GLU A 64 9.85 21.06 -9.44
CA GLU A 64 10.97 20.64 -8.60
C GLU A 64 11.37 19.25 -9.07
N THR A 65 12.55 19.15 -9.67
CA THR A 65 13.09 17.86 -10.07
C THR A 65 13.15 17.02 -8.80
N PRO A 66 12.43 15.88 -8.72
CA PRO A 66 12.40 15.08 -7.51
C PRO A 66 13.84 14.74 -7.13
N HIS A 67 14.35 15.38 -6.10
CA HIS A 67 15.67 15.04 -5.58
C HIS A 67 15.51 13.68 -4.91
N PRO A 68 16.16 12.62 -5.40
CA PRO A 68 16.10 11.33 -4.73
C PRO A 68 16.85 11.50 -3.40
N SER A 69 16.09 11.70 -2.33
CA SER A 69 16.63 11.76 -0.97
C SER A 69 17.05 10.34 -0.59
N HIS A 70 18.27 9.99 -0.94
CA HIS A 70 18.93 8.75 -0.52
C HIS A 70 19.35 8.85 0.94
N ALA A 71 18.38 8.86 1.86
CA ALA A 71 18.68 8.65 3.26
C ALA A 71 19.20 7.21 3.43
N PHE A 72 20.50 7.06 3.75
CA PHE A 72 21.16 5.78 4.06
C PHE A 72 21.29 4.77 2.91
N GLY A 73 21.25 5.21 1.64
CA GLY A 73 21.36 4.29 0.49
C GLY A 73 20.12 3.43 0.25
N ILE A 74 19.07 3.62 1.05
CA ILE A 74 17.75 3.01 0.88
C ILE A 74 16.89 4.00 0.09
N ARG A 75 16.27 3.55 -1.01
CA ARG A 75 15.31 4.39 -1.76
C ARG A 75 14.14 4.75 -0.84
N ALA A 76 13.69 6.01 -0.85
CA ALA A 76 12.58 6.49 -0.03
C ALA A 76 11.32 5.61 -0.15
N ASP A 77 11.10 5.05 -1.35
CA ASP A 77 10.07 4.06 -1.67
C ASP A 77 10.01 2.86 -0.70
N ARG A 78 11.17 2.30 -0.34
CA ARG A 78 11.22 1.12 0.54
C ARG A 78 10.76 1.43 1.96
N TRP A 79 10.99 2.65 2.44
CA TRP A 79 10.46 3.09 3.73
C TRP A 79 8.93 3.23 3.68
N GLN A 80 8.37 3.59 2.52
CA GLN A 80 6.92 3.64 2.32
C GLN A 80 6.32 2.23 2.34
N HIS A 81 6.93 1.26 1.66
CA HIS A 81 6.55 -0.16 1.73
C HIS A 81 6.58 -0.69 3.17
N ALA A 82 7.72 -0.53 3.85
CA ALA A 82 7.86 -0.99 5.23
C ALA A 82 6.84 -0.32 6.18
N SER A 83 6.61 0.99 6.05
CA SER A 83 5.64 1.69 6.92
C SER A 83 4.20 1.30 6.64
N LEU A 84 3.81 1.07 5.37
CA LEU A 84 2.50 0.57 5.00
C LEU A 84 2.27 -0.83 5.57
N SER A 85 3.21 -1.74 5.38
CA SER A 85 3.15 -3.10 5.90
C SER A 85 3.10 -3.13 7.44
N PHE A 86 3.88 -2.27 8.11
CA PHE A 86 3.77 -2.07 9.55
C PHE A 86 2.36 -1.61 9.97
N ALA A 87 1.82 -0.59 9.29
CA ALA A 87 0.50 -0.04 9.59
C ALA A 87 -0.62 -1.08 9.39
N LEU A 88 -0.54 -1.90 8.34
CA LEU A 88 -1.48 -2.99 8.09
C LEU A 88 -1.46 -4.05 9.21
N ALA A 89 -0.27 -4.45 9.66
CA ALA A 89 -0.13 -5.42 10.75
C ALA A 89 -0.63 -4.84 12.08
N ALA A 90 -0.25 -3.60 12.41
CA ALA A 90 -0.71 -2.92 13.62
C ALA A 90 -2.24 -2.72 13.60
N GLY A 91 -2.80 -2.31 12.46
CA GLY A 91 -4.24 -2.17 12.26
C GLY A 91 -4.98 -3.50 12.45
N ALA A 92 -4.49 -4.59 11.86
CA ALA A 92 -5.05 -5.93 12.07
C ALA A 92 -5.06 -6.31 13.56
N GLY A 93 -3.99 -6.03 14.30
CA GLY A 93 -3.93 -6.23 15.75
C GLY A 93 -4.92 -5.35 16.52
N ALA A 94 -5.11 -4.09 16.12
CA ALA A 94 -6.12 -3.21 16.71
C ALA A 94 -7.56 -3.75 16.52
N PHE A 95 -7.80 -4.53 15.46
CA PHE A 95 -9.06 -5.26 15.24
C PHE A 95 -9.08 -6.66 15.89
N GLY A 96 -8.13 -6.97 16.76
CA GLY A 96 -8.10 -8.22 17.54
C GLY A 96 -7.47 -9.42 16.82
N ALA A 97 -6.76 -9.21 15.71
CA ALA A 97 -6.02 -10.29 15.07
C ALA A 97 -4.83 -10.74 15.95
N PRO A 98 -4.59 -12.05 16.13
CA PRO A 98 -3.38 -12.52 16.79
C PRO A 98 -2.12 -12.14 16.00
N PRO A 99 -0.94 -12.05 16.63
CA PRO A 99 0.30 -11.60 15.97
C PRO A 99 0.62 -12.32 14.65
N ALA A 100 0.40 -13.64 14.59
CA ALA A 100 0.62 -14.44 13.39
C ALA A 100 -0.34 -14.08 12.24
N ALA A 101 -1.60 -13.76 12.54
CA ALA A 101 -2.58 -13.34 11.55
C ALA A 101 -2.29 -11.90 11.07
N ALA A 102 -1.92 -11.00 11.98
CA ALA A 102 -1.50 -9.65 11.63
C ALA A 102 -0.30 -9.64 10.67
N PHE A 103 0.71 -10.47 10.94
CA PHE A 103 1.83 -10.70 10.02
C PHE A 103 1.35 -11.22 8.66
N GLY A 104 0.55 -12.29 8.66
CA GLY A 104 0.11 -12.95 7.43
C GLY A 104 -0.72 -12.05 6.51
N ILE A 105 -1.60 -11.23 7.09
CA ILE A 105 -2.42 -10.26 6.35
C ILE A 105 -1.52 -9.19 5.71
N SER A 106 -0.62 -8.60 6.49
CA SER A 106 0.27 -7.55 6.02
C SER A 106 1.26 -8.04 4.96
N PHE A 107 2.01 -9.11 5.25
CA PHE A 107 2.96 -9.68 4.29
C PHE A 107 2.26 -10.24 3.05
N GLY A 108 1.09 -10.86 3.21
CA GLY A 108 0.27 -11.34 2.10
C GLY A 108 -0.15 -10.22 1.16
N PHE A 109 -0.45 -9.03 1.69
CA PHE A 109 -0.75 -7.84 0.89
C PHE A 109 0.48 -7.39 0.07
N GLY A 110 1.66 -7.26 0.69
CA GLY A 110 2.90 -6.92 -0.01
C GLY A 110 3.26 -7.93 -1.11
N ALA A 111 3.18 -9.23 -0.80
CA ALA A 111 3.40 -10.29 -1.78
C ALA A 111 2.40 -10.26 -2.93
N ALA A 112 1.12 -9.97 -2.65
CA ALA A 112 0.09 -9.83 -3.69
C ALA A 112 0.36 -8.62 -4.59
N LYS A 113 0.78 -7.48 -4.03
CA LYS A 113 1.16 -6.28 -4.79
C LYS A 113 2.30 -6.57 -5.75
N GLU A 114 3.37 -7.20 -5.29
CA GLU A 114 4.51 -7.58 -6.15
C GLU A 114 4.15 -8.61 -7.23
N CYS A 115 3.19 -9.51 -6.95
CA CYS A 115 2.67 -10.43 -7.97
C CYS A 115 1.90 -9.71 -9.07
N ILE A 116 1.13 -8.66 -8.73
CA ILE A 116 0.37 -7.84 -9.69
C ILE A 116 1.34 -6.98 -10.52
N ASP A 117 2.32 -6.37 -9.87
CA ASP A 117 3.32 -5.50 -10.49
C ASP A 117 4.19 -6.22 -11.52
N ARG A 118 4.32 -7.55 -11.40
CA ARG A 118 5.00 -8.40 -12.39
C ARG A 118 4.46 -8.23 -13.83
N GLY A 119 3.22 -7.78 -14.00
CA GLY A 119 2.61 -7.50 -15.30
C GLY A 119 2.87 -6.09 -15.88
N GLY A 120 3.45 -5.17 -15.10
CA GLY A 120 3.63 -3.76 -15.48
C GLY A 120 5.01 -3.21 -15.11
N SER A 121 5.21 -2.85 -13.84
CA SER A 121 6.44 -2.25 -13.30
C SER A 121 7.58 -3.27 -13.08
N GLY A 122 7.24 -4.55 -12.99
CA GLY A 122 8.18 -5.62 -12.65
C GLY A 122 8.15 -5.98 -11.16
N PHE A 123 8.70 -7.14 -10.83
CA PHE A 123 8.82 -7.64 -9.47
C PHE A 123 10.11 -7.12 -8.83
N ASP A 124 10.05 -6.37 -7.73
CA ASP A 124 11.23 -5.91 -6.97
C ASP A 124 11.36 -6.70 -5.65
N PRO A 125 12.36 -7.61 -5.53
CA PRO A 125 12.55 -8.37 -4.30
C PRO A 125 12.91 -7.50 -3.09
N LEU A 126 13.42 -6.29 -3.29
CA LEU A 126 13.79 -5.38 -2.21
C LEU A 126 12.58 -4.67 -1.61
N ASP A 127 11.52 -4.45 -2.41
CA ASP A 127 10.25 -3.93 -1.92
C ASP A 127 9.52 -4.99 -1.10
N LEU A 128 9.52 -6.25 -1.56
CA LEU A 128 9.01 -7.38 -0.78
C LEU A 128 9.77 -7.58 0.54
N ALA A 129 11.10 -7.39 0.55
CA ALA A 129 11.90 -7.44 1.76
C ALA A 129 11.56 -6.31 2.73
N ALA A 130 11.27 -5.10 2.22
CA ALA A 130 10.81 -3.99 3.02
C ALA A 130 9.43 -4.27 3.65
N ASP A 131 8.50 -4.84 2.88
CA ASP A 131 7.19 -5.28 3.38
C ASP A 131 7.31 -6.36 4.46
N LEU A 132 8.20 -7.33 4.27
CA LEU A 132 8.50 -8.35 5.28
C LEU A 132 8.97 -7.72 6.60
N GLY A 133 9.89 -6.74 6.52
CA GLY A 133 10.39 -6.01 7.69
C GLY A 133 9.29 -5.24 8.42
N GLY A 134 8.45 -4.52 7.67
CA GLY A 134 7.29 -3.81 8.21
C GLY A 134 6.29 -4.73 8.88
N ALA A 135 5.90 -5.81 8.21
CA ALA A 135 4.96 -6.81 8.71
C ALA A 135 5.48 -7.48 9.99
N LEU A 136 6.77 -7.84 10.04
CA LEU A 136 7.39 -8.44 11.23
C LEU A 136 7.38 -7.46 12.40
N LEU A 137 7.79 -6.21 12.19
CA LEU A 137 7.81 -5.20 13.24
C LEU A 137 6.40 -4.92 13.78
N GLY A 138 5.40 -4.84 12.89
CA GLY A 138 4.00 -4.66 13.28
C GLY A 138 3.47 -5.86 14.06
N ALA A 139 3.78 -7.09 13.66
CA ALA A 139 3.39 -8.29 14.40
C ALA A 139 4.06 -8.38 15.79
N LEU A 140 5.32 -7.96 15.92
CA LEU A 140 6.00 -7.85 17.21
C LEU A 140 5.33 -6.80 18.11
N LEU A 141 4.90 -5.68 17.55
CA LEU A 141 4.09 -4.69 18.29
C LEU A 141 2.78 -5.30 18.76
N VAL A 142 2.03 -5.98 17.89
CA VAL A 142 0.78 -6.66 18.27
C VAL A 142 1.04 -7.67 19.39
N ARG A 143 2.15 -8.42 19.33
CA ARG A 143 2.54 -9.35 20.39
C ARG A 143 2.80 -8.62 21.71
N ALA A 144 3.59 -7.56 21.69
CA ALA A 144 3.94 -6.79 22.89
C ALA A 144 2.72 -6.11 23.55
N LEU A 145 1.68 -5.79 22.78
CA LEU A 145 0.44 -5.21 23.29
C LEU A 145 -0.59 -6.26 23.76
N SER A 146 -0.39 -7.53 23.42
CA SER A 146 -1.29 -8.63 23.78
C SER A 146 -0.82 -9.42 25.02
N ASP A 147 0.44 -9.25 25.41
CA ASP A 147 1.05 -9.82 26.63
C ASP A 147 0.79 -8.89 27.83
#